data_AF-A0AAU9F4K5-F1
#
_entry.id   AF-A0AAU9F4K5-F1
#
_cell.length_a   1.000
_cell.length_b   1.000
_cell.length_c   1.000
_cell.angle_alpha   90.00
_cell.angle_beta   90.00
_cell.angle_gamma   90.00
#
_symmetry.space_group_name_H-M   'P 1'
#
loop_
_entity.id
_entity.type
_entity.pdbx_description
1 polymer ?
#
loop_
_entity_poly.entity_id
_entity_poly.type
_entity_poly.pdbx_seq_one_letter_code
_entity_poly.pdbx_strand_id
1 'polypeptide(L)'
;MKTATHCAVLIFVAIIAACSAADGGERPYRRSFINPYPRYKFYEDGVDPGEPLFLTPLIHNSSMPREQVQKLARVVGSQYHGVESYAGYLTVDKGFNSNMFFWYFPAQQDADYAPVVLWLQGGPGASSLFGLFTENGPLELDAHSKLQKRNYTWSKTHNLIYIDNPVGTGFSFTDKDEGYAKNEKDVGRNLHEAVMQLYELFQWSNSSGFWVTGESYAGKYVPALAYHIHQVQNAIETRVYVPLKGVAIGNGLSDPLHQLKYGDYLYQLGLIDDNGLQSFHAAEEKGASCIKNHDMECAFNVFDSLINGDLTNGSLFSNLTGYNWYYNYLKTHDNSGENLGQFLQAGETRRSIHVGNKPFHDLDKENKVELHLKHDVMDSVAPWIAELLAHYTVCIYSGQLDIIVAYPLTRNYLKQLKFPGSDRYRVAPREIWRIGGEVAGYVKHAGHLVEIMVRNAGHMAPHDQPKWLYEMITHLTHYKH
;
A
#
# COMPACT_ATOMS: atom_id res chain seq x y z
N MET A 1 32.71 14.43 95.59
CA MET A 1 32.37 13.07 95.12
C MET A 1 32.02 13.16 93.63
N LYS A 2 32.91 12.56 92.81
CA LYS A 2 32.77 12.01 91.43
C LYS A 2 31.82 12.75 90.45
N THR A 3 32.32 13.61 89.55
CA THR A 3 32.92 13.34 88.21
C THR A 3 32.07 12.46 87.29
N ALA A 4 31.46 13.07 86.27
CA ALA A 4 30.92 12.39 85.10
C ALA A 4 31.96 12.44 83.97
N THR A 5 32.44 11.27 83.58
CA THR A 5 33.43 11.03 82.53
C THR A 5 32.75 10.40 81.32
N HIS A 6 33.22 10.76 80.12
CA HIS A 6 32.87 10.22 78.81
C HIS A 6 32.78 8.69 78.73
N CYS A 7 31.91 8.17 77.86
CA CYS A 7 32.31 7.26 76.78
C CYS A 7 31.22 7.12 75.72
N ALA A 8 31.65 7.22 74.46
CA ALA A 8 30.85 7.07 73.26
C ALA A 8 30.50 5.60 72.99
N VAL A 9 29.28 5.36 72.47
CA VAL A 9 29.01 4.28 71.52
C VAL A 9 28.05 4.83 70.48
N LEU A 10 28.59 5.12 69.30
CA LEU A 10 27.86 5.31 68.05
C LEU A 10 27.34 3.93 67.60
N ILE A 11 26.02 3.77 67.53
CA ILE A 11 25.41 2.64 66.82
C ILE A 11 24.93 3.18 65.47
N PHE A 12 25.68 2.86 64.41
CA PHE A 12 25.21 2.88 63.04
C PHE A 12 24.16 1.78 62.87
N VAL A 13 22.91 2.14 62.59
CA VAL A 13 21.95 1.22 61.96
C VAL A 13 21.93 1.55 60.47
N ALA A 14 22.61 0.70 59.69
CA ALA A 14 22.48 0.68 58.25
C ALA A 14 21.07 0.19 57.89
N ILE A 15 20.26 1.06 57.30
CA ILE A 15 19.03 0.64 56.63
C ILE A 15 19.44 0.13 55.25
N ILE A 16 19.54 -1.19 55.13
CA ILE A 16 19.53 -1.89 53.85
C ILE A 16 18.12 -1.77 53.30
N ALA A 17 17.92 -0.91 52.30
CA ALA A 17 16.72 -0.92 51.48
C ALA A 17 16.78 -2.16 50.56
N ALA A 18 16.24 -3.27 51.04
CA ALA A 18 16.00 -4.45 50.23
C ALA A 18 14.73 -4.20 49.39
N CYS A 19 14.90 -4.25 48.08
CA CYS A 19 13.81 -4.33 47.12
C CYS A 19 12.94 -5.56 47.41
N SER A 20 11.67 -5.34 47.72
CA SER A 20 10.63 -6.34 47.55
C SER A 20 9.65 -5.82 46.50
N ALA A 21 9.75 -6.41 45.31
CA ALA A 21 8.72 -6.35 44.29
C ALA A 21 7.40 -6.87 44.86
N ALA A 22 6.34 -6.09 44.76
CA ALA A 22 4.98 -6.57 44.94
C ALA A 22 4.02 -5.73 44.09
N ASP A 23 3.27 -6.46 43.26
CA ASP A 23 2.03 -6.11 42.56
C ASP A 23 2.09 -5.02 41.49
N GLY A 24 2.72 -5.41 40.37
CA GLY A 24 2.29 -4.99 39.05
C GLY A 24 0.86 -5.50 38.79
N GLY A 25 -0.13 -4.67 39.10
CA GLY A 25 -1.48 -4.86 38.61
C GLY A 25 -1.48 -4.73 37.09
N GLU A 26 -1.60 -5.86 36.39
CA GLU A 26 -1.91 -5.92 34.97
C GLU A 26 -3.18 -5.10 34.70
N ARG A 27 -3.00 -3.94 34.06
CA ARG A 27 -4.13 -3.27 33.42
C ARG A 27 -4.60 -4.19 32.30
N PRO A 28 -5.92 -4.43 32.14
CA PRO A 28 -6.39 -5.31 31.09
C PRO A 28 -6.05 -4.67 29.75
N TYR A 29 -5.05 -5.23 29.07
CA TYR A 29 -4.71 -4.91 27.69
C TYR A 29 -5.97 -5.11 26.84
N ARG A 30 -6.61 -4.00 26.45
CA ARG A 30 -7.74 -4.05 25.52
C ARG A 30 -7.20 -4.53 24.19
N ARG A 31 -7.72 -5.68 23.75
CA ARG A 31 -7.60 -6.19 22.38
C ARG A 31 -8.14 -5.14 21.41
N SER A 32 -7.31 -4.66 20.48
CA SER A 32 -7.62 -4.54 19.04
C SER A 32 -6.52 -3.72 18.37
N PHE A 33 -5.61 -4.41 17.69
CA PHE A 33 -4.74 -3.85 16.67
C PHE A 33 -5.61 -3.25 15.56
N ILE A 34 -5.29 -2.07 15.05
CA ILE A 34 -5.95 -1.61 13.82
C ILE A 34 -4.92 -1.17 12.79
N ASN A 35 -4.70 -2.12 11.88
CA ASN A 35 -4.25 -1.92 10.51
C ASN A 35 -5.50 -1.46 9.70
N PRO A 36 -5.40 -0.51 8.74
CA PRO A 36 -6.55 0.13 8.09
C PRO A 36 -7.14 -0.76 7.02
N TYR A 37 -6.40 -1.78 6.62
CA TYR A 37 -6.92 -2.89 5.88
C TYR A 37 -7.60 -3.78 6.92
N PRO A 38 -8.93 -3.85 6.88
CA PRO A 38 -9.67 -4.65 7.83
C PRO A 38 -9.23 -6.11 7.76
N ARG A 39 -8.84 -6.68 8.91
CA ARG A 39 -8.64 -8.13 9.02
C ARG A 39 -10.00 -8.80 8.95
N TYR A 40 -10.39 -9.24 7.77
CA TYR A 40 -11.70 -9.84 7.59
C TYR A 40 -11.82 -11.16 8.35
N LYS A 41 -12.92 -11.30 9.08
CA LYS A 41 -13.30 -12.58 9.66
C LYS A 41 -13.72 -13.50 8.52
N PHE A 42 -13.39 -14.78 8.63
CA PHE A 42 -13.91 -15.80 7.72
C PHE A 42 -15.44 -15.72 7.67
N TYR A 43 -15.99 -15.75 6.47
CA TYR A 43 -17.42 -15.69 6.23
C TYR A 43 -17.82 -16.68 5.14
N GLU A 44 -18.91 -17.40 5.37
CA GLU A 44 -19.56 -18.27 4.40
C GLU A 44 -21.08 -18.17 4.61
N ASP A 45 -21.84 -18.22 3.52
CA ASP A 45 -23.30 -18.11 3.50
C ASP A 45 -24.00 -19.39 3.00
N GLY A 46 -23.22 -20.44 2.72
CA GLY A 46 -23.70 -21.71 2.16
C GLY A 46 -24.07 -21.66 0.69
N VAL A 47 -23.89 -20.52 0.00
CA VAL A 47 -24.08 -20.41 -1.44
C VAL A 47 -22.85 -20.99 -2.14
N ASP A 48 -23.06 -21.89 -3.11
CA ASP A 48 -21.96 -22.47 -3.87
C ASP A 48 -21.21 -21.34 -4.64
N PRO A 49 -19.89 -21.18 -4.43
CA PRO A 49 -19.11 -20.13 -5.08
C PRO A 49 -18.67 -20.51 -6.51
N GLY A 50 -19.01 -21.70 -7.00
CA GLY A 50 -18.60 -22.18 -8.31
C GLY A 50 -17.10 -22.52 -8.40
N GLU A 51 -16.63 -22.73 -9.62
CA GLU A 51 -15.24 -23.08 -9.91
C GLU A 51 -14.38 -21.85 -10.23
N PRO A 52 -13.11 -21.82 -9.81
CA PRO A 52 -12.20 -20.74 -10.15
C PRO A 52 -11.85 -20.75 -11.66
N LEU A 53 -11.81 -19.58 -12.28
CA LEU A 53 -11.45 -19.43 -13.70
C LEU A 53 -9.97 -19.10 -13.85
N PHE A 54 -9.20 -20.04 -14.40
CA PHE A 54 -7.80 -19.83 -14.78
C PHE A 54 -7.72 -19.41 -16.25
N LEU A 55 -7.29 -18.17 -16.50
CA LEU A 55 -7.24 -17.61 -17.85
C LEU A 55 -5.96 -17.99 -18.59
N THR A 56 -4.84 -18.21 -17.91
CA THR A 56 -3.54 -18.48 -18.55
C THR A 56 -3.56 -19.64 -19.56
N PRO A 57 -4.19 -20.81 -19.29
CA PRO A 57 -4.32 -21.86 -20.30
C PRO A 57 -5.19 -21.45 -21.49
N LEU A 58 -6.21 -20.62 -21.26
CA LEU A 58 -7.14 -20.14 -22.30
C LEU A 58 -6.48 -19.07 -23.18
N ILE A 59 -5.71 -18.16 -22.58
CA ILE A 59 -4.91 -17.16 -23.29
C ILE A 59 -3.86 -17.86 -24.16
N HIS A 60 -3.19 -18.91 -23.68
CA HIS A 60 -2.20 -19.61 -24.51
C HIS A 60 -2.80 -20.58 -25.55
N ASN A 61 -4.12 -20.78 -25.57
CA ASN A 61 -4.77 -21.62 -26.56
C ASN A 61 -5.00 -20.85 -27.87
N SER A 62 -4.18 -21.12 -28.88
CA SER A 62 -4.27 -20.50 -30.22
C SER A 62 -5.56 -20.81 -30.97
N SER A 63 -6.32 -21.82 -30.55
CA SER A 63 -7.61 -22.18 -31.15
C SER A 63 -8.79 -21.39 -30.57
N MET A 64 -8.58 -20.63 -29.49
CA MET A 64 -9.63 -19.85 -28.82
C MET A 64 -9.45 -18.36 -29.10
N PRO A 65 -10.41 -17.70 -29.79
CA PRO A 65 -10.39 -16.25 -30.00
C PRO A 65 -10.38 -15.49 -28.66
N ARG A 66 -9.72 -14.34 -28.62
CA ARG A 66 -9.58 -13.53 -27.39
C ARG A 66 -10.92 -13.07 -26.86
N GLU A 67 -11.85 -12.73 -27.74
CA GLU A 67 -13.21 -12.32 -27.41
C GLU A 67 -13.97 -13.43 -26.66
N GLN A 68 -13.69 -14.69 -26.97
CA GLN A 68 -14.28 -15.82 -26.25
C GLN A 68 -13.69 -15.94 -24.83
N VAL A 69 -12.38 -15.74 -24.67
CA VAL A 69 -11.73 -15.75 -23.35
C VAL A 69 -12.22 -14.56 -22.49
N GLN A 70 -12.33 -13.37 -23.09
CA GLN A 70 -12.91 -12.19 -22.44
C GLN A 70 -14.36 -12.44 -22.00
N LYS A 71 -15.17 -13.11 -22.84
CA LYS A 71 -16.55 -13.46 -22.48
C LYS A 71 -16.62 -14.39 -21.27
N LEU A 72 -15.68 -15.33 -21.13
CA LEU A 72 -15.58 -16.20 -19.95
C LEU A 72 -15.17 -15.41 -18.70
N ALA A 73 -14.24 -14.46 -18.84
CA ALA A 73 -13.78 -13.61 -17.74
C ALA A 73 -14.80 -12.56 -17.28
N ARG A 74 -15.86 -12.31 -18.06
CA ARG A 74 -16.85 -11.27 -17.75
C ARG A 74 -17.53 -11.54 -16.40
N VAL A 75 -17.58 -10.54 -15.54
CA VAL A 75 -18.30 -10.59 -14.26
C VAL A 75 -19.79 -10.41 -14.53
N VAL A 76 -20.61 -11.30 -13.97
CA VAL A 76 -22.07 -11.29 -14.16
C VAL A 76 -22.76 -11.27 -12.82
N GLY A 77 -23.62 -10.27 -12.61
CA GLY A 77 -24.40 -10.13 -11.38
C GLY A 77 -25.21 -8.83 -11.38
N SER A 78 -26.47 -8.92 -10.94
CA SER A 78 -27.35 -7.73 -10.87
C SER A 78 -26.89 -6.71 -9.81
N GLN A 79 -26.18 -7.19 -8.79
CA GLN A 79 -25.58 -6.39 -7.71
C GLN A 79 -24.55 -5.36 -8.21
N TYR A 80 -24.01 -5.52 -9.42
CA TYR A 80 -23.02 -4.61 -10.00
C TYR A 80 -23.64 -3.43 -10.77
N HIS A 81 -24.96 -3.27 -10.78
CA HIS A 81 -25.66 -2.12 -11.39
C HIS A 81 -25.29 -1.88 -12.87
N GLY A 82 -25.02 -2.97 -13.59
CA GLY A 82 -24.62 -2.93 -15.00
C GLY A 82 -23.21 -2.38 -15.26
N VAL A 83 -22.37 -2.25 -14.23
CA VAL A 83 -20.94 -1.93 -14.43
C VAL A 83 -20.25 -3.12 -15.09
N GLU A 84 -19.72 -2.89 -16.29
CA GLU A 84 -18.95 -3.90 -17.02
C GLU A 84 -17.59 -4.12 -16.35
N SER A 85 -17.21 -5.39 -16.17
CA SER A 85 -15.92 -5.77 -15.63
C SER A 85 -15.56 -7.22 -15.93
N TYR A 86 -14.29 -7.56 -15.73
CA TYR A 86 -13.71 -8.86 -16.02
C TYR A 86 -12.78 -9.30 -14.88
N ALA A 87 -12.84 -10.56 -14.49
CA ALA A 87 -12.05 -11.09 -13.39
C ALA A 87 -11.62 -12.54 -13.65
N GLY A 88 -10.58 -12.97 -12.94
CA GLY A 88 -10.08 -14.34 -13.00
C GLY A 88 -8.63 -14.45 -12.55
N TYR A 89 -8.05 -15.63 -12.74
CA TYR A 89 -6.68 -15.94 -12.34
C TYR A 89 -5.69 -15.95 -13.49
N LEU A 90 -4.52 -15.39 -13.24
CA LEU A 90 -3.34 -15.43 -14.09
C LEU A 90 -2.23 -16.19 -13.38
N THR A 91 -1.82 -17.33 -13.93
CA THR A 91 -0.67 -18.10 -13.44
C THR A 91 0.61 -17.35 -13.77
N VAL A 92 1.33 -16.93 -12.74
CA VAL A 92 2.59 -16.15 -12.85
C VAL A 92 3.83 -17.00 -12.55
N ASP A 93 3.66 -18.14 -11.89
CA ASP A 93 4.70 -19.16 -11.72
C ASP A 93 4.08 -20.57 -11.77
N LYS A 94 4.38 -21.34 -12.82
CA LYS A 94 3.88 -22.70 -12.99
C LYS A 94 4.54 -23.71 -12.05
N GLY A 95 5.77 -23.47 -11.58
CA GLY A 95 6.52 -24.40 -10.74
C GLY A 95 5.95 -24.53 -9.32
N PHE A 96 5.33 -23.44 -8.84
CA PHE A 96 4.66 -23.37 -7.53
C PHE A 96 3.13 -23.27 -7.63
N ASN A 97 2.58 -23.29 -8.85
CA ASN A 97 1.18 -22.97 -9.12
C ASN A 97 0.76 -21.64 -8.46
N SER A 98 1.59 -20.62 -8.64
CA SER A 98 1.33 -19.28 -8.15
C SER A 98 0.44 -18.54 -9.14
N ASN A 99 -0.70 -18.06 -8.64
CA ASN A 99 -1.75 -17.42 -9.41
C ASN A 99 -2.11 -16.07 -8.80
N MET A 100 -2.15 -15.02 -9.63
CA MET A 100 -2.62 -13.70 -9.25
C MET A 100 -4.06 -13.48 -9.72
N PHE A 101 -4.90 -12.99 -8.82
CA PHE A 101 -6.25 -12.54 -9.13
C PHE A 101 -6.21 -11.09 -9.64
N PHE A 102 -7.01 -10.81 -10.67
CA PHE A 102 -7.25 -9.45 -11.14
C PHE A 102 -8.75 -9.16 -11.27
N TRP A 103 -9.08 -7.87 -11.20
CA TRP A 103 -10.39 -7.35 -11.58
C TRP A 103 -10.22 -6.08 -12.42
N TYR A 104 -10.66 -6.15 -13.68
CA TYR A 104 -10.53 -5.10 -14.68
C TYR A 104 -11.88 -4.45 -14.99
N PHE A 105 -11.87 -3.11 -15.07
CA PHE A 105 -13.00 -2.26 -15.44
C PHE A 105 -12.62 -1.43 -16.67
N PRO A 106 -13.24 -1.65 -17.84
CA PRO A 106 -13.03 -0.81 -19.02
C PRO A 106 -13.41 0.65 -18.74
N ALA A 107 -12.77 1.57 -19.47
CA ALA A 107 -13.13 2.97 -19.36
C ALA A 107 -14.57 3.21 -19.81
N GLN A 108 -15.32 4.04 -19.08
CA GLN A 108 -16.69 4.42 -19.46
C GLN A 108 -16.73 5.37 -20.66
N GLN A 109 -15.61 6.04 -20.94
CA GLN A 109 -15.43 7.00 -22.03
C GLN A 109 -14.23 6.58 -22.86
N ASP A 110 -14.41 6.48 -24.18
CA ASP A 110 -13.36 6.20 -25.17
C ASP A 110 -12.43 5.04 -24.80
N ALA A 111 -12.99 3.90 -24.35
CA ALA A 111 -12.26 2.74 -23.83
C ALA A 111 -11.07 2.29 -24.70
N ASP A 112 -11.23 2.29 -26.02
CA ASP A 112 -10.18 1.86 -26.96
C ASP A 112 -8.94 2.77 -26.95
N TYR A 113 -9.09 4.01 -26.51
CA TYR A 113 -8.03 5.03 -26.49
C TYR A 113 -7.68 5.52 -25.08
N ALA A 114 -8.49 5.17 -24.08
CA ALA A 114 -8.29 5.53 -22.68
C ALA A 114 -7.01 4.88 -22.12
N PRO A 115 -6.21 5.59 -21.29
CA PRO A 115 -5.02 5.02 -20.69
C PRO A 115 -5.33 3.79 -19.83
N VAL A 116 -4.40 2.83 -19.83
CA VAL A 116 -4.48 1.64 -18.98
C VAL A 116 -3.79 1.97 -17.65
N VAL A 117 -4.54 1.87 -16.56
CA VAL A 117 -4.08 2.20 -15.21
C VAL A 117 -4.20 0.96 -14.34
N LEU A 118 -3.06 0.51 -13.79
CA LEU A 118 -3.03 -0.50 -12.75
C LEU A 118 -3.05 0.18 -11.38
N TRP A 119 -3.91 -0.27 -10.48
CA TRP A 119 -3.93 0.08 -9.06
C TRP A 119 -3.42 -1.09 -8.22
N LEU A 120 -2.46 -0.81 -7.33
CA LEU A 120 -1.90 -1.75 -6.37
C LEU A 120 -2.08 -1.20 -4.97
N GLN A 121 -2.73 -1.99 -4.12
CA GLN A 121 -2.75 -1.72 -2.69
C GLN A 121 -1.43 -2.15 -2.03
N GLY A 122 -1.15 -1.61 -0.84
CA GLY A 122 0.08 -1.87 -0.08
C GLY A 122 -0.03 -3.04 0.90
N GLY A 123 0.09 -2.72 2.19
CA GLY A 123 0.24 -3.70 3.27
C GLY A 123 1.67 -3.69 3.83
N PRO A 124 2.54 -4.68 3.50
CA PRO A 124 2.44 -5.63 2.39
C PRO A 124 1.42 -6.74 2.60
N GLY A 125 0.70 -7.11 1.54
CA GLY A 125 -0.30 -8.19 1.59
C GLY A 125 -1.75 -7.74 1.79
N ALA A 126 -2.02 -6.46 1.52
CA ALA A 126 -3.39 -5.93 1.53
C ALA A 126 -4.05 -6.08 0.15
N SER A 127 -5.31 -6.50 0.11
CA SER A 127 -6.03 -6.71 -1.15
C SER A 127 -6.26 -5.40 -1.92
N SER A 128 -6.03 -5.41 -3.23
CA SER A 128 -6.36 -4.27 -4.11
C SER A 128 -7.86 -4.07 -4.28
N LEU A 129 -8.68 -5.03 -3.86
CA LEU A 129 -10.12 -4.87 -3.79
C LEU A 129 -10.55 -3.88 -2.71
N PHE A 130 -9.70 -3.62 -1.71
CA PHE A 130 -9.91 -2.50 -0.81
C PHE A 130 -10.02 -1.21 -1.62
N GLY A 131 -9.00 -0.85 -2.41
CA GLY A 131 -9.01 0.39 -3.19
C GLY A 131 -10.10 0.45 -4.27
N LEU A 132 -10.52 -0.71 -4.80
CA LEU A 132 -11.69 -0.80 -5.66
C LEU A 132 -12.94 -0.29 -4.92
N PHE A 133 -13.26 -0.85 -3.75
CA PHE A 133 -14.53 -0.60 -3.07
C PHE A 133 -14.51 0.61 -2.12
N THR A 134 -13.34 1.10 -1.72
CA THR A 134 -13.23 2.20 -0.75
C THR A 134 -12.65 3.48 -1.33
N GLU A 135 -11.88 3.41 -2.42
CA GLU A 135 -11.10 4.57 -2.88
C GLU A 135 -11.52 5.10 -4.25
N ASN A 136 -11.20 4.37 -5.32
CA ASN A 136 -11.21 4.92 -6.69
C ASN A 136 -11.94 4.05 -7.72
N GLY A 137 -12.43 2.88 -7.32
CA GLY A 137 -13.20 2.00 -8.19
C GLY A 137 -14.62 2.50 -8.48
N PRO A 138 -15.32 1.88 -9.44
CA PRO A 138 -16.64 2.33 -9.88
C PRO A 138 -17.77 2.01 -8.91
N LEU A 139 -17.49 1.21 -7.89
CA LEU A 139 -18.46 0.68 -6.96
C LEU A 139 -18.02 0.94 -5.52
N GLU A 140 -18.98 1.08 -4.62
CA GLU A 140 -18.75 1.24 -3.19
C GLU A 140 -19.85 0.55 -2.39
N LEU A 141 -19.55 0.13 -1.16
CA LEU A 141 -20.55 -0.40 -0.24
C LEU A 141 -21.16 0.75 0.57
N ASP A 142 -22.50 0.80 0.60
CA ASP A 142 -23.21 1.69 1.50
C ASP A 142 -23.22 1.17 2.95
N ALA A 143 -23.79 1.96 3.86
CA ALA A 143 -23.88 1.62 5.29
C ALA A 143 -24.67 0.33 5.58
N HIS A 144 -25.43 -0.20 4.60
CA HIS A 144 -26.20 -1.44 4.70
C HIS A 144 -25.56 -2.59 3.91
N SER A 145 -24.28 -2.48 3.57
CA SER A 145 -23.52 -3.49 2.82
C SER A 145 -24.07 -3.74 1.41
N LYS A 146 -24.76 -2.78 0.81
CA LYS A 146 -25.20 -2.90 -0.59
C LYS A 146 -24.25 -2.13 -1.50
N LEU A 147 -23.91 -2.75 -2.63
CA LEU A 147 -23.14 -2.07 -3.66
C LEU A 147 -23.93 -0.91 -4.26
N GLN A 148 -23.24 0.20 -4.52
CA GLN A 148 -23.72 1.38 -5.22
C GLN A 148 -22.65 1.86 -6.20
N LYS A 149 -23.03 2.69 -7.18
CA LYS A 149 -22.06 3.35 -8.08
C LYS A 149 -21.38 4.52 -7.37
N ARG A 150 -20.05 4.62 -7.51
CA ARG A 150 -19.27 5.74 -6.99
C ARG A 150 -19.39 6.95 -7.92
N ASN A 151 -19.56 8.14 -7.34
CA ASN A 151 -19.66 9.39 -8.10
C ASN A 151 -18.35 9.81 -8.82
N TYR A 152 -17.21 9.62 -8.16
CA TYR A 152 -15.88 9.88 -8.72
C TYR A 152 -15.10 8.58 -8.79
N THR A 153 -15.00 8.02 -9.99
CA THR A 153 -14.23 6.80 -10.23
C THR A 153 -13.21 7.02 -11.34
N TRP A 154 -12.04 6.41 -11.18
CA TRP A 154 -10.99 6.49 -12.20
C TRP A 154 -11.37 5.76 -13.48
N SER A 155 -12.23 4.73 -13.41
CA SER A 155 -12.73 4.01 -14.60
C SER A 155 -13.64 4.85 -15.48
N LYS A 156 -13.99 6.08 -15.07
CA LYS A 156 -14.72 7.00 -15.96
C LYS A 156 -13.93 7.31 -17.23
N THR A 157 -12.60 7.41 -17.13
CA THR A 157 -11.70 7.83 -18.23
C THR A 157 -10.46 6.93 -18.37
N HIS A 158 -10.41 5.80 -17.65
CA HIS A 158 -9.26 4.89 -17.68
C HIS A 158 -9.73 3.43 -17.75
N ASN A 159 -8.96 2.61 -18.45
CA ASN A 159 -9.04 1.16 -18.34
C ASN A 159 -8.36 0.78 -17.01
N LEU A 160 -9.16 0.50 -15.98
CA LEU A 160 -8.69 0.42 -14.60
C LEU A 160 -8.59 -1.03 -14.12
N ILE A 161 -7.39 -1.43 -13.69
CA ILE A 161 -7.07 -2.80 -13.29
C ILE A 161 -6.71 -2.81 -11.81
N TYR A 162 -7.28 -3.75 -11.07
CA TYR A 162 -6.86 -4.09 -9.70
C TYR A 162 -6.23 -5.48 -9.73
N ILE A 163 -5.07 -5.64 -9.10
CA ILE A 163 -4.43 -6.96 -8.93
C ILE A 163 -4.17 -7.17 -7.45
N ASP A 164 -4.64 -8.30 -6.91
CA ASP A 164 -4.27 -8.71 -5.56
C ASP A 164 -2.79 -9.14 -5.55
N ASN A 165 -1.94 -8.29 -5.00
CA ASN A 165 -0.50 -8.39 -5.08
C ASN A 165 0.12 -8.25 -3.69
N PRO A 166 1.20 -9.01 -3.39
CA PRO A 166 1.82 -10.10 -4.15
C PRO A 166 1.02 -11.42 -4.13
N VAL A 167 1.57 -12.47 -4.75
CA VAL A 167 1.04 -13.85 -4.62
C VAL A 167 0.82 -14.20 -3.14
N GLY A 168 -0.37 -14.69 -2.80
CA GLY A 168 -0.80 -14.95 -1.42
C GLY A 168 -1.67 -13.84 -0.81
N THR A 169 -1.83 -12.70 -1.51
CA THR A 169 -2.68 -11.57 -1.10
C THR A 169 -4.07 -11.70 -1.68
N GLY A 170 -5.09 -11.27 -0.95
CA GLY A 170 -6.50 -11.33 -1.35
C GLY A 170 -6.86 -12.71 -1.88
N PHE A 171 -7.36 -12.78 -3.12
CA PHE A 171 -7.67 -14.06 -3.77
C PHE A 171 -6.47 -14.72 -4.46
N SER A 172 -5.33 -14.02 -4.60
CA SER A 172 -4.10 -14.58 -5.17
C SER A 172 -3.49 -15.62 -4.26
N PHE A 173 -2.98 -16.72 -4.82
CA PHE A 173 -2.51 -17.86 -4.03
C PHE A 173 -1.36 -18.61 -4.68
N THR A 174 -0.70 -19.45 -3.90
CA THR A 174 0.32 -20.42 -4.33
C THR A 174 0.12 -21.72 -3.58
N ASP A 175 0.43 -22.86 -4.20
CA ASP A 175 0.31 -24.16 -3.54
C ASP A 175 1.54 -24.50 -2.67
N LYS A 176 2.65 -23.80 -2.89
CA LYS A 176 3.91 -23.98 -2.14
C LYS A 176 4.39 -22.67 -1.52
N ASP A 177 4.97 -22.76 -0.33
CA ASP A 177 5.50 -21.64 0.45
C ASP A 177 6.64 -20.91 -0.29
N GLU A 178 7.41 -21.63 -1.10
CA GLU A 178 8.46 -21.04 -1.93
C GLU A 178 7.92 -20.13 -3.05
N GLY A 179 6.62 -20.16 -3.34
CA GLY A 179 5.96 -19.29 -4.31
C GLY A 179 5.59 -17.91 -3.77
N TYR A 180 5.76 -17.63 -2.47
CA TYR A 180 5.61 -16.27 -1.94
C TYR A 180 6.80 -15.40 -2.37
N ALA A 181 6.53 -14.14 -2.70
CA ALA A 181 7.56 -13.16 -3.03
C ALA A 181 8.41 -12.84 -1.80
N LYS A 182 9.74 -12.79 -1.97
CA LYS A 182 10.69 -12.54 -0.87
C LYS A 182 11.34 -11.16 -0.94
N ASN A 183 11.15 -10.47 -2.06
CA ASN A 183 11.68 -9.14 -2.32
C ASN A 183 10.97 -8.51 -3.53
N GLU A 184 11.24 -7.23 -3.77
CA GLU A 184 10.60 -6.48 -4.84
C GLU A 184 10.97 -6.95 -6.26
N LYS A 185 12.07 -7.69 -6.46
CA LYS A 185 12.36 -8.28 -7.78
C LYS A 185 11.40 -9.41 -8.12
N ASP A 186 11.04 -10.23 -7.11
CA ASP A 186 10.04 -11.28 -7.29
C ASP A 186 8.66 -10.66 -7.61
N VAL A 187 8.28 -9.62 -6.86
CA VAL A 187 7.05 -8.84 -7.08
C VAL A 187 7.01 -8.26 -8.50
N GLY A 188 8.06 -7.53 -8.91
CA GLY A 188 8.14 -6.92 -10.23
C GLY A 188 8.03 -7.94 -11.37
N ARG A 189 8.66 -9.12 -11.22
CA ARG A 189 8.58 -10.22 -12.21
C ARG A 189 7.18 -10.82 -12.28
N ASN A 190 6.55 -11.14 -11.14
CA ASN A 190 5.22 -11.74 -11.13
C ASN A 190 4.14 -10.77 -11.66
N LEU A 191 4.18 -9.50 -11.25
CA LEU A 191 3.29 -8.47 -11.76
C LEU A 191 3.48 -8.27 -13.27
N HIS A 192 4.72 -8.25 -13.76
CA HIS A 192 4.97 -8.10 -15.19
C HIS A 192 4.39 -9.26 -16.00
N GLU A 193 4.53 -10.51 -15.52
CA GLU A 193 3.90 -11.67 -16.15
C GLU A 193 2.37 -11.54 -16.21
N ALA A 194 1.74 -11.12 -15.11
CA ALA A 194 0.30 -10.87 -15.08
C ALA A 194 -0.11 -9.76 -16.07
N VAL A 195 0.61 -8.63 -16.09
CA VAL A 195 0.33 -7.51 -17.02
C VAL A 195 0.50 -7.94 -18.47
N MET A 196 1.54 -8.70 -18.82
CA MET A 196 1.71 -9.21 -20.18
C MET A 196 0.51 -10.05 -20.62
N GLN A 197 0.04 -10.98 -19.77
CA GLN A 197 -1.15 -11.79 -20.08
C GLN A 197 -2.42 -10.95 -20.24
N LEU A 198 -2.57 -9.88 -19.46
CA LEU A 198 -3.69 -8.94 -19.62
C LEU A 198 -3.63 -8.18 -20.96
N TYR A 199 -2.45 -7.75 -21.39
CA TYR A 199 -2.27 -7.16 -22.73
C TYR A 199 -2.54 -8.17 -23.85
N GLU A 200 -2.18 -9.46 -23.67
CA GLU A 200 -2.54 -10.53 -24.63
C GLU A 200 -4.05 -10.76 -24.71
N LEU A 201 -4.75 -10.63 -23.57
CA LEU A 201 -6.17 -10.89 -23.46
C LEU A 201 -7.01 -9.73 -23.97
N PHE A 202 -6.74 -8.50 -23.53
CA PHE A 202 -7.57 -7.33 -23.81
C PHE A 202 -7.09 -6.49 -24.99
N GLN A 203 -5.86 -6.74 -25.47
CA GLN A 203 -5.32 -6.13 -26.70
C GLN A 203 -5.43 -4.59 -26.74
N TRP A 204 -5.25 -3.93 -25.60
CA TRP A 204 -5.26 -2.47 -25.52
C TRP A 204 -4.26 -1.85 -26.50
N SER A 205 -4.62 -0.72 -27.10
CA SER A 205 -3.75 -0.01 -28.03
C SER A 205 -2.48 0.49 -27.34
N ASN A 206 -1.35 0.40 -28.04
CA ASN A 206 -0.09 1.00 -27.59
C ASN A 206 -0.21 2.52 -27.36
N SER A 207 -1.14 3.19 -28.07
CA SER A 207 -1.38 4.64 -27.92
C SER A 207 -2.04 5.01 -26.59
N SER A 208 -2.76 4.07 -25.97
CA SER A 208 -3.41 4.28 -24.66
C SER A 208 -2.36 4.52 -23.57
N GLY A 209 -1.22 3.84 -23.66
CA GLY A 209 -0.16 3.92 -22.66
C GLY A 209 -0.52 3.20 -21.35
N PHE A 210 0.51 2.82 -20.61
CA PHE A 210 0.38 2.11 -19.35
C PHE A 210 0.89 2.94 -18.17
N TRP A 211 0.10 3.02 -17.12
CA TRP A 211 0.46 3.66 -15.87
C TRP A 211 0.36 2.66 -14.72
N VAL A 212 1.41 2.63 -13.90
CA VAL A 212 1.41 1.83 -12.66
C VAL A 212 1.14 2.77 -11.49
N THR A 213 0.09 2.49 -10.73
CA THR A 213 -0.32 3.33 -9.60
C THR A 213 -0.57 2.47 -8.37
N GLY A 214 -0.48 3.09 -7.20
CA GLY A 214 -0.74 2.41 -5.95
C GLY A 214 -0.45 3.31 -4.76
N GLU A 215 -0.71 2.79 -3.56
CA GLU A 215 -0.45 3.52 -2.32
C GLU A 215 0.32 2.70 -1.27
N SER A 216 0.79 3.38 -0.22
CA SER A 216 1.35 2.73 0.97
C SER A 216 2.60 1.90 0.64
N TYR A 217 2.64 0.62 1.00
CA TYR A 217 3.71 -0.29 0.61
C TYR A 217 3.83 -0.48 -0.91
N ALA A 218 2.80 -0.13 -1.70
CA ALA A 218 2.95 -0.05 -3.16
C ALA A 218 3.91 1.06 -3.60
N GLY A 219 4.39 1.92 -2.69
CA GLY A 219 5.60 2.73 -2.89
C GLY A 219 6.86 1.91 -3.22
N LYS A 220 6.82 0.59 -3.01
CA LYS A 220 7.80 -0.39 -3.50
C LYS A 220 7.30 -1.18 -4.71
N TYR A 221 6.07 -1.69 -4.67
CA TYR A 221 5.50 -2.49 -5.76
C TYR A 221 5.43 -1.74 -7.09
N VAL A 222 5.05 -0.46 -7.06
CA VAL A 222 4.90 0.38 -8.25
C VAL A 222 6.25 0.59 -8.94
N PRO A 223 7.33 1.07 -8.25
CA PRO A 223 8.67 1.09 -8.83
C PRO A 223 9.17 -0.30 -9.26
N ALA A 224 8.87 -1.36 -8.50
CA ALA A 224 9.33 -2.71 -8.81
C ALA A 224 8.83 -3.19 -10.20
N LEU A 225 7.53 -3.05 -10.46
CA LEU A 225 6.95 -3.39 -11.76
C LEU A 225 7.48 -2.49 -12.87
N ALA A 226 7.44 -1.17 -12.66
CA ALA A 226 7.84 -0.21 -13.69
C ALA A 226 9.32 -0.36 -14.08
N TYR A 227 10.19 -0.54 -13.09
CA TYR A 227 11.62 -0.78 -13.30
C TYR A 227 11.86 -2.11 -14.01
N HIS A 228 11.17 -3.17 -13.60
CA HIS A 228 11.29 -4.47 -14.27
C HIS A 228 10.87 -4.39 -15.75
N ILE A 229 9.73 -3.76 -16.06
CA ILE A 229 9.29 -3.50 -17.45
C ILE A 229 10.37 -2.71 -18.21
N HIS A 230 10.89 -1.64 -17.63
CA HIS A 230 11.92 -0.83 -18.28
C HIS A 230 13.17 -1.67 -18.63
N GLN A 231 13.65 -2.49 -17.70
CA GLN A 231 14.84 -3.33 -17.91
C GLN A 231 14.63 -4.37 -19.00
N VAL A 232 13.53 -5.14 -18.95
CA VAL A 232 13.32 -6.27 -19.88
C VAL A 232 12.97 -5.81 -21.29
N GLN A 233 12.23 -4.71 -21.44
CA GLN A 233 11.86 -4.22 -22.78
C GLN A 233 13.02 -3.55 -23.51
N ASN A 234 14.00 -3.03 -22.78
CA ASN A 234 15.24 -2.51 -23.37
C ASN A 234 16.23 -3.65 -23.76
N ALA A 235 15.97 -4.89 -23.34
CA ALA A 235 16.87 -6.04 -23.49
C ALA A 235 16.55 -6.99 -24.68
N ILE A 236 15.59 -6.65 -25.56
CA ILE A 236 15.27 -7.30 -26.86
C ILE A 236 14.37 -8.58 -26.80
N GLU A 237 14.03 -9.16 -25.64
CA GLU A 237 13.18 -10.37 -25.58
C GLU A 237 11.97 -10.25 -24.63
N THR A 238 10.96 -9.44 -24.98
CA THR A 238 9.66 -9.47 -24.29
C THR A 238 8.59 -10.17 -25.15
N ARG A 239 7.77 -11.02 -24.53
CA ARG A 239 6.64 -11.70 -25.20
C ARG A 239 5.61 -10.69 -25.69
N VAL A 240 5.37 -9.66 -24.89
CA VAL A 240 4.45 -8.56 -25.18
C VAL A 240 5.06 -7.23 -24.78
N TYR A 241 4.90 -6.23 -25.64
CA TYR A 241 5.28 -4.86 -25.33
C TYR A 241 4.20 -4.17 -24.50
N VAL A 242 4.59 -3.70 -23.31
CA VAL A 242 3.82 -2.88 -22.38
C VAL A 242 4.27 -1.41 -22.53
N PRO A 243 3.39 -0.51 -23.03
CA PRO A 243 3.74 0.88 -23.35
C PRO A 243 3.80 1.78 -22.10
N LEU A 244 4.72 1.50 -21.17
CA LEU A 244 4.89 2.26 -19.92
C LEU A 244 5.06 3.77 -20.20
N LYS A 245 4.22 4.59 -19.56
CA LYS A 245 4.24 6.07 -19.65
C LYS A 245 4.69 6.74 -18.36
N GLY A 246 4.38 6.14 -17.22
CA GLY A 246 4.72 6.70 -15.93
C GLY A 246 4.13 5.93 -14.77
N VAL A 247 4.36 6.47 -13.58
CA VAL A 247 3.86 5.92 -12.32
C VAL A 247 3.25 7.00 -11.44
N ALA A 248 2.30 6.61 -10.58
CA ALA A 248 1.77 7.47 -9.54
C ALA A 248 1.70 6.75 -8.18
N ILE A 249 2.40 7.28 -7.18
CA ILE A 249 2.59 6.65 -5.87
C ILE A 249 1.95 7.54 -4.80
N GLY A 250 0.91 7.03 -4.14
CA GLY A 250 0.23 7.70 -3.02
C GLY A 250 0.83 7.29 -1.69
N ASN A 251 1.22 8.25 -0.84
CA ASN A 251 1.64 7.98 0.53
C ASN A 251 2.62 6.78 0.64
N GLY A 252 3.61 6.73 -0.27
CA GLY A 252 4.38 5.51 -0.53
C GLY A 252 5.64 5.34 0.31
N LEU A 253 5.80 4.17 0.95
CA LEU A 253 7.07 3.76 1.55
C LEU A 253 8.02 3.32 0.42
N SER A 254 9.11 4.05 0.21
CA SER A 254 10.04 3.82 -0.91
C SER A 254 11.51 3.85 -0.48
N ASP A 255 11.84 4.66 0.52
CA ASP A 255 13.21 4.83 1.02
C ASP A 255 13.22 4.94 2.55
N PRO A 256 13.11 3.80 3.26
CA PRO A 256 12.92 3.77 4.70
C PRO A 256 14.00 4.53 5.48
N LEU A 257 15.25 4.55 5.02
CA LEU A 257 16.34 5.26 5.68
C LEU A 257 16.04 6.75 5.90
N HIS A 258 15.44 7.40 4.90
CA HIS A 258 15.14 8.82 4.93
C HIS A 258 13.70 9.11 5.36
N GLN A 259 12.81 8.12 5.28
CA GLN A 259 11.43 8.22 5.75
C GLN A 259 11.26 7.92 7.25
N LEU A 260 12.19 7.22 7.89
CA LEU A 260 12.20 6.94 9.35
C LEU A 260 12.58 8.20 10.16
N LYS A 261 11.69 9.20 10.15
CA LYS A 261 11.84 10.55 10.75
C LYS A 261 10.52 11.09 11.35
N TYR A 262 9.89 10.29 12.19
CA TYR A 262 8.57 10.54 12.78
C TYR A 262 8.58 11.55 13.93
N GLY A 263 9.62 11.57 14.77
CA GLY A 263 9.66 12.32 16.03
C GLY A 263 9.40 13.81 15.83
N ASP A 264 10.16 14.46 14.94
CA ASP A 264 10.01 15.89 14.67
C ASP A 264 8.62 16.22 14.13
N TYR A 265 8.06 15.37 13.27
CA TYR A 265 6.75 15.56 12.69
C TYR A 265 5.65 15.48 13.76
N LEU A 266 5.67 14.43 14.58
CA LEU A 266 4.70 14.23 15.67
C LEU A 266 4.80 15.33 16.73
N TYR A 267 6.00 15.80 17.02
CA TYR A 267 6.23 16.93 17.94
C TYR A 267 5.62 18.22 17.41
N GLN A 268 5.82 18.54 16.12
CA GLN A 268 5.24 19.73 15.49
C GLN A 268 3.71 19.66 15.35
N LEU A 269 3.13 18.45 15.33
CA LEU A 269 1.68 18.25 15.45
C LEU A 269 1.15 18.40 16.89
N GLY A 270 2.03 18.47 17.89
CA GLY A 270 1.66 18.52 19.31
C GLY A 270 1.19 17.18 19.86
N LEU A 271 1.50 16.06 19.19
CA LEU A 271 1.09 14.71 19.63
C LEU A 271 2.05 14.10 20.65
N ILE A 272 3.29 14.59 20.72
CA ILE A 272 4.31 14.15 21.70
C ILE A 272 5.01 15.37 22.30
N ASP A 273 5.51 15.21 23.53
CA ASP A 273 6.32 16.20 24.24
C ASP A 273 7.83 16.00 24.01
N ASP A 274 8.67 16.75 24.72
CA ASP A 274 10.14 16.66 24.59
C ASP A 274 10.69 15.27 24.98
N ASN A 275 10.05 14.58 25.94
CA ASN A 275 10.43 13.22 26.35
C ASN A 275 10.10 12.19 25.26
N GLY A 276 8.90 12.34 24.65
CA GLY A 276 8.49 11.56 23.51
C GLY A 276 9.43 11.77 22.32
N LEU A 277 9.77 13.03 22.02
CA LEU A 277 10.69 13.39 20.94
C LEU A 277 12.06 12.70 21.11
N GLN A 278 12.64 12.76 22.31
CA GLN A 278 13.91 12.08 22.60
C GLN A 278 13.82 10.57 22.37
N SER A 279 12.71 9.95 22.77
CA SER A 279 12.48 8.51 22.60
C SER A 279 12.37 8.13 21.11
N PHE A 280 11.68 8.95 20.32
CA PHE A 280 11.59 8.77 18.87
C PHE A 280 12.96 8.91 18.19
N HIS A 281 13.71 9.97 18.49
CA HIS A 281 15.04 10.17 17.89
C HIS A 281 16.00 9.00 18.19
N ALA A 282 15.98 8.46 19.41
CA ALA A 282 16.79 7.30 19.77
C ALA A 282 16.42 6.05 18.95
N ALA A 283 15.11 5.80 18.77
CA ALA A 283 14.63 4.68 17.96
C ALA A 283 14.97 4.87 16.47
N GLU A 284 14.79 6.07 15.93
CA GLU A 284 15.13 6.41 14.55
C GLU A 284 16.64 6.26 14.26
N GLU A 285 17.50 6.69 15.18
CA GLU A 285 18.94 6.53 15.06
C GLU A 285 19.32 5.04 15.02
N LYS A 286 18.73 4.23 15.91
CA LYS A 286 18.91 2.78 15.92
C LYS A 286 18.45 2.15 14.59
N GLY A 287 17.25 2.49 14.12
CA GLY A 287 16.72 1.96 12.87
C GLY A 287 17.57 2.36 11.67
N ALA A 288 18.01 3.62 11.59
CA ALA A 288 18.92 4.08 10.55
C ALA A 288 20.28 3.36 10.59
N SER A 289 20.80 3.05 11.79
CA SER A 289 22.01 2.24 11.95
C SER A 289 21.82 0.82 11.42
N CYS A 290 20.69 0.18 11.76
CA CYS A 290 20.36 -1.16 11.27
C CYS A 290 20.24 -1.21 9.74
N ILE A 291 19.57 -0.21 9.12
CA ILE A 291 19.49 -0.11 7.65
C ILE A 291 20.87 0.04 7.02
N LYS A 292 21.72 0.93 7.55
CA LYS A 292 23.08 1.17 7.02
C LYS A 292 24.00 -0.05 7.14
N ASN A 293 23.78 -0.89 8.15
CA ASN A 293 24.51 -2.13 8.36
C ASN A 293 23.89 -3.33 7.61
N HIS A 294 22.85 -3.09 6.80
CA HIS A 294 22.08 -4.13 6.10
C HIS A 294 21.42 -5.17 7.03
N ASP A 295 21.17 -4.82 8.29
CA ASP A 295 20.39 -5.62 9.24
C ASP A 295 18.90 -5.25 9.13
N MET A 296 18.24 -5.81 8.12
CA MET A 296 16.84 -5.50 7.81
C MET A 296 15.87 -6.06 8.85
N GLU A 297 16.23 -7.13 9.55
CA GLU A 297 15.41 -7.65 10.64
C GLU A 297 15.42 -6.70 11.83
N CYS A 298 16.59 -6.21 12.25
CA CYS A 298 16.65 -5.16 13.25
C CYS A 298 15.86 -3.93 12.82
N ALA A 299 16.06 -3.46 11.58
CA ALA A 299 15.37 -2.28 11.07
C ALA A 299 13.85 -2.45 11.11
N PHE A 300 13.33 -3.61 10.68
CA PHE A 300 11.91 -3.91 10.72
C PHE A 300 11.39 -3.91 12.15
N ASN A 301 12.06 -4.59 13.08
CA ASN A 301 11.63 -4.65 14.49
C ASN A 301 11.62 -3.25 15.15
N VAL A 302 12.55 -2.37 14.77
CA VAL A 302 12.54 -0.97 15.22
C VAL A 302 11.34 -0.23 14.63
N PHE A 303 11.10 -0.34 13.33
CA PHE A 303 9.96 0.30 12.67
C PHE A 303 8.62 -0.17 13.26
N ASP A 304 8.48 -1.47 13.48
CA ASP A 304 7.30 -2.08 14.10
C ASP A 304 7.04 -1.51 15.49
N SER A 305 8.04 -1.56 16.38
CA SER A 305 7.88 -1.05 17.74
C SER A 305 7.76 0.48 17.83
N LEU A 306 8.21 1.22 16.81
CA LEU A 306 8.15 2.68 16.78
C LEU A 306 6.79 3.20 16.32
N ILE A 307 6.25 2.65 15.22
CA ILE A 307 5.04 3.12 14.54
C ILE A 307 4.00 2.02 14.34
N ASN A 308 4.30 0.96 13.57
CA ASN A 308 3.27 0.02 13.08
C ASN A 308 2.55 -0.73 14.21
N GLY A 309 3.32 -1.39 15.08
CA GLY A 309 2.83 -2.21 16.17
C GLY A 309 2.15 -3.52 15.74
N ASP A 310 2.44 -4.02 14.54
CA ASP A 310 1.80 -5.21 13.95
C ASP A 310 2.23 -6.50 14.68
N LEU A 311 3.52 -6.64 14.98
CA LEU A 311 4.06 -7.81 15.70
C LEU A 311 4.12 -7.60 17.22
N THR A 312 4.31 -6.36 17.65
CA THR A 312 4.55 -6.01 19.06
C THR A 312 3.28 -5.73 19.87
N ASN A 313 2.11 -5.64 19.24
CA ASN A 313 0.84 -5.32 19.89
C ASN A 313 0.80 -3.94 20.55
N GLY A 314 1.13 -2.95 19.72
CA GLY A 314 1.29 -1.56 20.11
C GLY A 314 2.67 -1.04 19.74
N SER A 315 2.81 0.27 19.73
CA SER A 315 4.06 0.95 19.37
C SER A 315 4.33 2.11 20.32
N LEU A 316 5.53 2.68 20.23
CA LEU A 316 5.85 3.91 20.94
C LEU A 316 4.86 5.02 20.59
N PHE A 317 4.49 5.14 19.31
CA PHE A 317 3.44 6.05 18.85
C PHE A 317 2.11 5.82 19.58
N SER A 318 1.57 4.59 19.59
CA SER A 318 0.28 4.35 20.22
C SER A 318 0.34 4.58 21.73
N ASN A 319 1.47 4.27 22.37
CA ASN A 319 1.66 4.42 23.81
C ASN A 319 1.73 5.88 24.25
N LEU A 320 2.40 6.74 23.47
CA LEU A 320 2.56 8.15 23.82
C LEU A 320 1.35 9.00 23.43
N THR A 321 0.69 8.67 22.32
CA THR A 321 -0.40 9.49 21.77
C THR A 321 -1.79 9.01 22.21
N GLY A 322 -1.93 7.71 22.53
CA GLY A 322 -3.22 7.04 22.70
C GLY A 322 -3.97 6.77 21.39
N TYR A 323 -3.35 7.04 20.23
CA TYR A 323 -3.95 6.78 18.92
C TYR A 323 -3.74 5.31 18.56
N ASN A 324 -4.77 4.66 18.05
CA ASN A 324 -4.66 3.38 17.37
C ASN A 324 -4.94 3.51 15.85
N TRP A 325 -4.86 4.74 15.34
CA TRP A 325 -5.05 5.06 13.93
C TRP A 325 -4.04 6.11 13.47
N TYR A 326 -3.11 5.71 12.61
CA TYR A 326 -2.04 6.57 12.09
C TYR A 326 -2.23 6.97 10.62
N TYR A 327 -3.40 6.67 10.03
CA TYR A 327 -3.68 6.97 8.63
C TYR A 327 -4.33 8.33 8.41
N ASN A 328 -4.86 8.95 9.48
CA ASN A 328 -5.37 10.30 9.45
C ASN A 328 -5.39 10.85 10.87
N TYR A 329 -4.52 11.80 11.21
CA TYR A 329 -4.39 12.30 12.59
C TYR A 329 -5.61 13.07 13.11
N LEU A 330 -6.65 13.29 12.30
CA LEU A 330 -7.94 13.80 12.79
C LEU A 330 -8.81 12.71 13.41
N LYS A 331 -8.44 11.44 13.25
CA LYS A 331 -9.14 10.28 13.79
C LYS A 331 -8.20 9.55 14.75
N THR A 332 -8.72 9.22 15.93
CA THR A 332 -7.95 8.48 16.94
C THR A 332 -8.12 6.97 16.82
N HIS A 333 -9.16 6.51 16.11
CA HIS A 333 -9.55 5.11 15.92
C HIS A 333 -10.17 4.87 14.55
N ASP A 334 -10.13 3.62 14.11
CA ASP A 334 -10.83 3.16 12.91
C ASP A 334 -12.31 2.85 13.18
N ASN A 335 -13.14 3.09 12.18
CA ASN A 335 -14.56 2.75 12.18
C ASN A 335 -14.96 1.95 10.92
N SER A 336 -14.00 1.45 10.14
CA SER A 336 -14.24 0.85 8.83
C SER A 336 -14.08 -0.68 8.81
N GLY A 337 -14.78 -1.34 7.88
CA GLY A 337 -14.29 -2.57 7.28
C GLY A 337 -14.97 -3.91 7.57
N GLU A 338 -15.94 -4.06 8.49
CA GLU A 338 -16.58 -5.39 8.67
C GLU A 338 -17.43 -5.81 7.45
N ASN A 339 -18.06 -4.86 6.76
CA ASN A 339 -19.01 -5.13 5.68
C ASN A 339 -18.35 -5.60 4.37
N LEU A 340 -17.14 -5.13 4.08
CA LEU A 340 -16.45 -5.45 2.82
C LEU A 340 -16.00 -6.92 2.78
N GLY A 341 -15.50 -7.44 3.90
CA GLY A 341 -15.08 -8.84 3.99
C GLY A 341 -16.21 -9.83 3.81
N GLN A 342 -17.38 -9.54 4.36
CA GLN A 342 -18.58 -10.37 4.16
C GLN A 342 -19.01 -10.34 2.70
N PHE A 343 -19.04 -9.16 2.09
CA PHE A 343 -19.39 -9.02 0.67
C PHE A 343 -18.44 -9.83 -0.23
N LEU A 344 -17.12 -9.71 -0.04
CA LEU A 344 -16.12 -10.39 -0.87
C LEU A 344 -16.17 -11.92 -0.71
N GLN A 345 -16.46 -12.40 0.50
CA GLN A 345 -16.47 -13.84 0.81
C GLN A 345 -17.84 -14.51 0.56
N ALA A 346 -18.92 -13.75 0.33
CA ALA A 346 -20.23 -14.31 -0.01
C ALA A 346 -20.17 -15.17 -1.28
N GLY A 347 -20.86 -16.32 -1.28
CA GLY A 347 -20.77 -17.29 -2.37
C GLY A 347 -21.21 -16.73 -3.72
N GLU A 348 -22.24 -15.87 -3.72
CA GLU A 348 -22.69 -15.16 -4.94
C GLU A 348 -21.61 -14.24 -5.51
N THR A 349 -20.95 -13.44 -4.65
CA THR A 349 -19.85 -12.57 -5.07
C THR A 349 -18.71 -13.40 -5.64
N ARG A 350 -18.25 -14.42 -4.88
CA ARG A 350 -17.15 -15.30 -5.28
C ARG A 350 -17.38 -15.97 -6.63
N ARG A 351 -18.61 -16.43 -6.86
CA ARG A 351 -19.03 -17.01 -8.15
C ARG A 351 -18.96 -15.98 -9.27
N SER A 352 -19.50 -14.79 -9.05
CA SER A 352 -19.59 -13.77 -10.11
C SER A 352 -18.23 -13.24 -10.56
N ILE A 353 -17.23 -13.23 -9.67
CA ILE A 353 -15.84 -12.81 -9.97
C ILE A 353 -14.90 -13.98 -10.27
N HIS A 354 -15.45 -15.19 -10.41
CA HIS A 354 -14.74 -16.40 -10.83
C HIS A 354 -13.58 -16.84 -9.91
N VAL A 355 -13.69 -16.58 -8.60
CA VAL A 355 -12.68 -17.02 -7.61
C VAL A 355 -12.97 -18.40 -7.02
N GLY A 356 -14.17 -18.93 -7.26
CA GLY A 356 -14.61 -20.23 -6.74
C GLY A 356 -14.41 -20.35 -5.24
N ASN A 357 -13.88 -21.48 -4.75
CA ASN A 357 -13.61 -21.70 -3.32
C ASN A 357 -12.14 -21.41 -2.89
N LYS A 358 -11.41 -20.57 -3.64
CA LYS A 358 -10.02 -20.21 -3.30
C LYS A 358 -9.89 -19.38 -2.01
N PRO A 359 -8.78 -19.48 -1.27
CA PRO A 359 -8.65 -18.70 -0.04
C PRO A 359 -8.69 -17.19 -0.31
N PHE A 360 -9.08 -16.43 0.71
CA PHE A 360 -9.02 -14.97 0.71
C PHE A 360 -8.21 -14.51 1.92
N HIS A 361 -7.04 -13.91 1.68
CA HIS A 361 -6.08 -13.52 2.71
C HIS A 361 -5.86 -12.00 2.65
N ASP A 362 -6.30 -11.25 3.66
CA ASP A 362 -6.10 -9.80 3.72
C ASP A 362 -5.55 -9.41 5.10
N LEU A 363 -4.22 -9.32 5.17
CA LEU A 363 -3.45 -9.11 6.40
C LEU A 363 -3.94 -9.95 7.59
N ASP A 364 -4.23 -11.22 7.30
CA ASP A 364 -4.84 -12.15 8.23
C ASP A 364 -3.90 -12.52 9.40
N LYS A 365 -4.31 -13.46 10.24
CA LYS A 365 -3.51 -13.87 11.41
C LYS A 365 -2.18 -14.51 11.04
N GLU A 366 -2.08 -15.14 9.87
CA GLU A 366 -0.84 -15.78 9.42
C GLU A 366 0.09 -14.75 8.77
N ASN A 367 -0.48 -13.73 8.13
CA ASN A 367 0.18 -12.64 7.40
C ASN A 367 1.44 -13.08 6.62
N LYS A 368 1.33 -14.21 5.92
CA LYS A 368 2.47 -14.88 5.26
C LYS A 368 3.20 -13.97 4.29
N VAL A 369 2.48 -13.10 3.59
CA VAL A 369 3.07 -12.14 2.65
C VAL A 369 4.01 -11.18 3.38
N GLU A 370 3.58 -10.56 4.48
CA GLU A 370 4.43 -9.68 5.27
C GLU A 370 5.63 -10.43 5.84
N LEU A 371 5.42 -11.64 6.36
CA LEU A 371 6.52 -12.44 6.92
C LEU A 371 7.60 -12.75 5.87
N HIS A 372 7.21 -13.07 4.63
CA HIS A 372 8.16 -13.32 3.54
C HIS A 372 8.84 -12.05 3.04
N LEU A 373 8.16 -10.90 3.13
CA LEU A 373 8.71 -9.60 2.74
C LEU A 373 9.38 -8.83 3.90
N LYS A 374 9.39 -9.37 5.12
CA LYS A 374 9.90 -8.70 6.34
C LYS A 374 11.28 -8.06 6.13
N HIS A 375 12.18 -8.79 5.46
CA HIS A 375 13.55 -8.31 5.18
C HIS A 375 13.63 -7.29 4.05
N ASP A 376 12.60 -7.15 3.23
CA ASP A 376 12.52 -6.16 2.16
C ASP A 376 11.89 -4.84 2.65
N VAL A 377 10.98 -4.89 3.63
CA VAL A 377 10.22 -3.71 4.11
C VAL A 377 11.09 -2.50 4.40
N MET A 378 12.26 -2.72 5.01
CA MET A 378 13.19 -1.63 5.39
C MET A 378 14.32 -1.38 4.37
N ASP A 379 14.33 -2.09 3.25
CA ASP A 379 15.24 -1.85 2.13
C ASP A 379 14.71 -0.74 1.21
N SER A 380 15.56 -0.17 0.35
CA SER A 380 15.24 0.99 -0.48
C SER A 380 15.01 0.63 -1.95
N VAL A 381 13.93 1.15 -2.53
CA VAL A 381 13.70 1.16 -4.00
C VAL A 381 14.00 2.52 -4.63
N ALA A 382 14.53 3.48 -3.87
CA ALA A 382 14.90 4.80 -4.38
C ALA A 382 15.79 4.77 -5.64
N PRO A 383 16.80 3.86 -5.75
CA PRO A 383 17.60 3.77 -6.98
C PRO A 383 16.76 3.45 -8.23
N TRP A 384 15.71 2.64 -8.11
CA TRP A 384 14.83 2.32 -9.23
C TRP A 384 13.95 3.51 -9.61
N ILE A 385 13.47 4.27 -8.62
CA ILE A 385 12.73 5.52 -8.87
C ILE A 385 13.63 6.53 -9.60
N ALA A 386 14.90 6.66 -9.21
CA ALA A 386 15.87 7.54 -9.86
C ALA A 386 16.08 7.18 -11.34
N GLU A 387 16.21 5.89 -11.64
CA GLU A 387 16.31 5.40 -13.03
C GLU A 387 15.03 5.71 -13.81
N LEU A 388 13.86 5.42 -13.24
CA LEU A 388 12.57 5.69 -13.90
C LEU A 388 12.38 7.17 -14.21
N LEU A 389 12.81 8.07 -13.31
CA LEU A 389 12.76 9.53 -13.52
C LEU A 389 13.59 10.01 -14.71
N ALA A 390 14.56 9.24 -15.20
CA ALA A 390 15.28 9.57 -16.42
C ALA A 390 14.44 9.39 -17.70
N HIS A 391 13.36 8.60 -17.63
CA HIS A 391 12.63 8.13 -18.81
C HIS A 391 11.11 8.36 -18.76
N TYR A 392 10.52 8.41 -17.57
CA TYR A 392 9.08 8.40 -17.37
C TYR A 392 8.65 9.44 -16.34
N THR A 393 7.39 9.87 -16.45
CA THR A 393 6.78 10.70 -15.41
C THR A 393 6.61 9.88 -14.13
N VAL A 394 7.09 10.41 -13.01
CA VAL A 394 6.90 9.83 -11.68
C VAL A 394 6.14 10.86 -10.85
N CYS A 395 4.88 10.56 -10.56
CA CYS A 395 4.06 11.33 -9.64
C CYS A 395 4.14 10.72 -8.25
N ILE A 396 4.50 11.52 -7.26
CA ILE A 396 4.45 11.11 -5.85
C ILE A 396 3.50 12.08 -5.16
N TYR A 397 2.37 11.56 -4.69
CA TYR A 397 1.38 12.34 -3.97
C TYR A 397 1.28 11.87 -2.53
N SER A 398 0.99 12.78 -1.59
CA SER A 398 0.82 12.42 -0.19
C SER A 398 -0.30 13.25 0.43
N GLY A 399 -1.21 12.59 1.13
CA GLY A 399 -2.20 13.27 1.96
C GLY A 399 -1.54 14.03 3.11
N GLN A 400 -2.03 15.24 3.36
CA GLN A 400 -1.57 16.14 4.42
C GLN A 400 -1.70 15.56 5.84
N LEU A 401 -2.70 14.71 6.05
CA LEU A 401 -3.15 14.24 7.36
C LEU A 401 -2.56 12.88 7.74
N ASP A 402 -1.76 12.28 6.87
CA ASP A 402 -1.15 10.97 7.10
C ASP A 402 -0.03 11.04 8.16
N ILE A 403 0.13 9.98 8.96
CA ILE A 403 1.26 9.81 9.88
C ILE A 403 2.25 8.77 9.36
N ILE A 404 1.78 7.58 8.96
CA ILE A 404 2.66 6.45 8.63
C ILE A 404 3.62 6.76 7.49
N VAL A 405 3.15 7.45 6.45
CA VAL A 405 3.97 7.91 5.33
C VAL A 405 3.70 9.39 5.05
N ALA A 406 3.85 10.19 6.11
CA ALA A 406 3.55 11.61 6.07
C ALA A 406 4.35 12.35 4.99
N TYR A 407 3.73 13.38 4.41
CA TYR A 407 4.33 14.22 3.37
C TYR A 407 5.77 14.72 3.69
N PRO A 408 6.11 15.17 4.92
CA PRO A 408 7.49 15.54 5.25
C PRO A 408 8.50 14.40 5.12
N LEU A 409 8.10 13.16 5.40
CA LEU A 409 8.96 11.96 5.31
C LEU A 409 9.28 11.65 3.84
N THR A 410 8.26 11.68 2.98
CA THR A 410 8.43 11.56 1.52
C THR A 410 9.39 12.63 0.98
N ARG A 411 9.27 13.87 1.45
CA ARG A 411 10.20 14.94 1.06
C ARG A 411 11.63 14.71 1.51
N ASN A 412 11.85 14.06 2.65
CA ASN A 412 13.19 13.82 3.16
C ASN A 412 13.99 12.95 2.18
N TYR A 413 13.39 11.90 1.62
CA TYR A 413 14.09 11.08 0.64
C TYR A 413 14.18 11.75 -0.74
N LEU A 414 13.13 12.45 -1.20
CA LEU A 414 13.15 13.13 -2.50
C LEU A 414 14.25 14.20 -2.61
N LYS A 415 14.59 14.85 -1.49
CA LYS A 415 15.73 15.79 -1.43
C LYS A 415 17.09 15.12 -1.62
N GLN A 416 17.21 13.85 -1.19
CA GLN A 416 18.44 13.06 -1.26
C GLN A 416 18.55 12.28 -2.57
N LEU A 417 17.41 12.01 -3.22
CA LEU A 417 17.33 11.27 -4.48
C LEU A 417 18.17 11.97 -5.57
N LYS A 418 18.97 11.19 -6.28
CA LYS A 418 19.81 11.65 -7.40
C LYS A 418 19.21 11.17 -8.72
N PHE A 419 18.56 12.07 -9.44
CA PHE A 419 17.93 11.85 -10.73
C PHE A 419 18.09 13.07 -11.67
N PRO A 420 17.82 12.94 -12.99
CA PRO A 420 17.77 14.07 -13.91
C PRO A 420 16.71 15.11 -13.50
N GLY A 421 17.16 16.24 -12.94
CA GLY A 421 16.29 17.27 -12.39
C GLY A 421 16.44 17.51 -10.89
N SER A 422 17.30 16.77 -10.18
CA SER A 422 17.52 16.92 -8.73
C SER A 422 17.88 18.35 -8.32
N ASP A 423 18.79 19.01 -9.04
CA ASP A 423 19.20 20.38 -8.72
C ASP A 423 18.04 21.36 -8.87
N ARG A 424 17.25 21.18 -9.95
CA ARG A 424 16.00 21.95 -10.17
C ARG A 424 14.99 21.67 -9.06
N TYR A 425 14.83 20.41 -8.65
CA TYR A 425 13.94 20.03 -7.57
C TYR A 425 14.31 20.72 -6.25
N ARG A 426 15.58 20.82 -5.89
CA ARG A 426 15.97 21.46 -4.62
C ARG A 426 15.53 22.91 -4.52
N VAL A 427 15.55 23.65 -5.62
CA VAL A 427 15.23 25.09 -5.66
C VAL A 427 13.84 25.42 -6.20
N ALA A 428 13.15 24.47 -6.83
CA ALA A 428 11.85 24.73 -7.45
C ALA A 428 10.81 25.19 -6.39
N PRO A 429 10.03 26.24 -6.69
CA PRO A 429 8.96 26.70 -5.81
C PRO A 429 7.83 25.66 -5.76
N ARG A 430 7.01 25.72 -4.71
CA ARG A 430 5.73 25.02 -4.67
C ARG A 430 4.67 25.91 -5.30
N GLU A 431 3.83 25.32 -6.14
CA GLU A 431 2.69 25.97 -6.76
C GLU A 431 1.41 25.58 -6.04
N ILE A 432 0.44 26.49 -6.00
CA ILE A 432 -0.87 26.23 -5.41
C ILE A 432 -1.71 25.48 -6.45
N TRP A 433 -2.09 24.25 -6.12
CA TRP A 433 -2.98 23.46 -6.96
C TRP A 433 -4.43 23.68 -6.55
N ARG A 434 -5.26 24.06 -7.53
CA ARG A 434 -6.67 24.40 -7.32
C ARG A 434 -7.59 23.56 -8.20
N ILE A 435 -8.73 23.17 -7.64
CA ILE A 435 -9.81 22.50 -8.37
C ILE A 435 -11.12 23.19 -8.00
N GLY A 436 -11.84 23.70 -9.00
CA GLY A 436 -13.11 24.39 -8.79
C GLY A 436 -13.00 25.63 -7.90
N GLY A 437 -11.87 26.34 -7.94
CA GLY A 437 -11.59 27.52 -7.12
C GLY A 437 -11.02 27.24 -5.73
N GLU A 438 -11.14 26.02 -5.22
CA GLU A 438 -10.59 25.61 -3.91
C GLU A 438 -9.12 25.22 -4.00
N VAL A 439 -8.37 25.42 -2.91
CA VAL A 439 -7.00 24.89 -2.78
C VAL A 439 -7.08 23.40 -2.48
N ALA A 440 -6.81 22.59 -3.50
CA ALA A 440 -6.75 21.13 -3.40
C ALA A 440 -5.42 20.67 -2.78
N GLY A 441 -4.36 21.45 -2.97
CA GLY A 441 -3.05 21.09 -2.46
C GLY A 441 -1.94 21.98 -2.99
N TYR A 442 -0.73 21.43 -3.00
CA TYR A 442 0.44 22.12 -3.51
C TYR A 442 1.29 21.15 -4.31
N VAL A 443 1.76 21.61 -5.47
CA VAL A 443 2.49 20.80 -6.42
C VAL A 443 3.89 21.37 -6.60
N LYS A 444 4.85 20.49 -6.89
CA LYS A 444 6.21 20.87 -7.24
C LYS A 444 6.70 19.99 -8.38
N HIS A 445 7.17 20.63 -9.44
CA HIS A 445 7.63 19.96 -10.66
C HIS A 445 9.14 20.11 -10.84
N ALA A 446 9.81 19.02 -11.22
CA ALA A 446 11.22 19.05 -11.59
C ALA A 446 11.60 17.92 -12.55
N GLY A 447 11.82 18.25 -13.82
CA GLY A 447 12.04 17.22 -14.84
C GLY A 447 10.78 16.36 -14.97
N HIS A 448 10.92 15.05 -14.86
CA HIS A 448 9.80 14.11 -14.85
C HIS A 448 9.20 13.85 -13.45
N LEU A 449 9.71 14.49 -12.40
CA LEU A 449 9.14 14.38 -11.05
C LEU A 449 7.97 15.36 -10.88
N VAL A 450 6.83 14.83 -10.45
CA VAL A 450 5.67 15.58 -9.97
C VAL A 450 5.43 15.24 -8.49
N GLU A 451 5.71 16.17 -7.59
CA GLU A 451 5.44 16.01 -6.16
C GLU A 451 4.14 16.75 -5.80
N ILE A 452 3.18 16.08 -5.15
CA ILE A 452 1.89 16.66 -4.78
C ILE A 452 1.63 16.43 -3.29
N MET A 453 1.31 17.49 -2.56
CA MET A 453 0.65 17.35 -1.26
C MET A 453 -0.84 17.60 -1.45
N VAL A 454 -1.66 16.62 -1.07
CA VAL A 454 -3.12 16.69 -1.13
C VAL A 454 -3.64 17.16 0.22
N ARG A 455 -4.30 18.33 0.23
CA ARG A 455 -4.86 18.91 1.44
C ARG A 455 -6.02 18.04 1.97
N ASN A 456 -6.31 18.09 3.26
CA ASN A 456 -7.48 17.43 3.85
C ASN A 456 -7.61 15.91 3.55
N ALA A 457 -6.50 15.24 3.22
CA ALA A 457 -6.45 13.82 2.92
C ALA A 457 -5.48 13.13 3.88
N GLY A 458 -5.86 11.97 4.40
CA GLY A 458 -4.99 11.04 5.11
C GLY A 458 -4.21 10.15 4.15
N HIS A 459 -3.95 8.92 4.56
CA HIS A 459 -3.20 7.93 3.79
C HIS A 459 -3.93 7.52 2.51
N MET A 460 -5.20 7.10 2.65
CA MET A 460 -6.09 6.76 1.53
C MET A 460 -6.62 8.05 0.89
N ALA A 461 -5.74 8.77 0.22
CA ALA A 461 -6.06 10.08 -0.33
C ALA A 461 -7.24 10.08 -1.32
N PRO A 462 -7.42 9.06 -2.20
CA PRO A 462 -8.59 9.01 -3.06
C PRO A 462 -9.91 8.78 -2.29
N HIS A 463 -9.89 8.08 -1.16
CA HIS A 463 -11.07 7.98 -0.28
C HIS A 463 -11.42 9.34 0.34
N ASP A 464 -10.43 10.06 0.88
CA ASP A 464 -10.68 11.31 1.60
C ASP A 464 -10.99 12.50 0.67
N GLN A 465 -10.39 12.54 -0.53
CA GLN A 465 -10.56 13.63 -1.51
C GLN A 465 -10.83 13.12 -2.94
N PRO A 466 -11.93 12.36 -3.16
CA PRO A 466 -12.15 11.59 -4.39
C PRO A 466 -12.21 12.45 -5.66
N LYS A 467 -12.83 13.62 -5.58
CA LYS A 467 -12.86 14.58 -6.69
C LYS A 467 -11.46 15.04 -7.09
N TRP A 468 -10.64 15.41 -6.11
CA TRP A 468 -9.31 15.97 -6.39
C TRP A 468 -8.36 14.92 -6.96
N LEU A 469 -8.41 13.69 -6.45
CA LEU A 469 -7.59 12.60 -6.96
C LEU A 469 -8.04 12.13 -8.35
N TYR A 470 -9.35 12.16 -8.65
CA TYR A 470 -9.85 11.92 -10.01
C TYR A 470 -9.31 12.95 -11.01
N GLU A 471 -9.38 14.24 -10.69
CA GLU A 471 -8.84 15.31 -11.55
C GLU A 471 -7.31 15.23 -11.67
N MET A 472 -6.62 14.87 -10.59
CA MET A 472 -5.17 14.67 -10.59
C MET A 472 -4.77 13.56 -11.57
N ILE A 473 -5.36 12.36 -11.43
CA ILE A 473 -4.98 11.23 -12.28
C ILE A 473 -5.34 11.49 -13.74
N THR A 474 -6.52 12.08 -14.01
CA THR A 474 -6.94 12.42 -15.37
C THR A 474 -5.98 13.42 -16.01
N HIS A 475 -5.58 14.48 -15.30
CA HIS A 475 -4.57 15.39 -15.81
C HIS A 475 -3.23 14.68 -16.04
N LEU A 476 -2.77 13.87 -15.09
CA LEU A 476 -1.48 13.19 -15.19
C LEU A 476 -1.39 12.29 -16.43
N THR A 477 -2.46 11.55 -16.73
CA THR A 477 -2.45 10.49 -17.77
C THR A 477 -2.89 10.97 -19.14
N HIS A 478 -3.69 12.04 -19.23
CA HIS A 478 -4.21 12.58 -20.50
C HIS A 478 -3.45 13.81 -20.99
N TYR A 479 -2.49 14.34 -20.22
CA TYR A 479 -1.68 15.47 -20.65
C TYR A 479 -0.88 15.11 -21.90
N LYS A 480 -1.10 15.85 -22.99
CA LYS A 480 -0.28 15.80 -24.19
C LYS A 480 0.75 16.91 -24.08
N HIS A 481 2.03 16.52 -24.06
CA HIS A 481 3.19 17.43 -24.01
C HIS A 481 3.17 18.48 -25.11
#